data_AF-A0A959Y9M8-F1
#
_entry.id   AF-A0A959Y9M8-F1
#
_cell.length_a   1.000
_cell.length_b   1.000
_cell.length_c   1.000
_cell.angle_alpha   90.00
_cell.angle_beta   90.00
_cell.angle_gamma   90.00
#
_symmetry.space_group_name_H-M   'P 1'
#
loop_
_entity.id
_entity.type
_entity.pdbx_description
1 polymer ?
#
loop_
_entity_poly.entity_id
_entity_poly.type
_entity_poly.pdbx_seq_one_letter_code
_entity_poly.pdbx_strand_id
1 'polypeptide(L)'
;SGILFHGTDGGEVLEGFRIEHLPLAADLVVLSACETGIGTPRPGEGVISLAREFQYAGARSVVMSLWQVDDLATRQIMERFYHHLAEGLGKADALAGAKRWYRQEFPDEPASKWAAFILVGDNVPVRLRKPASGTPWAVGIIAAVVLAGGVWLRRRSRSA
;
A
#
# COMPACT_ATOMS: atom_id res chain seq x y z
N SER A 1 23.95 6.57 16.31
CA SER A 1 22.83 5.69 16.69
C SER A 1 22.06 5.35 15.44
N GLY A 2 22.28 4.15 14.88
CA GLY A 2 21.63 3.67 13.66
C GLY A 2 20.68 2.54 14.01
N ILE A 3 19.49 2.53 13.40
CA ILE A 3 18.51 1.45 13.54
C ILE A 3 18.80 0.42 12.45
N LEU A 4 18.98 -0.84 12.85
CA LEU A 4 19.22 -1.99 11.99
C LEU A 4 17.86 -2.59 11.56
N PHE A 5 17.59 -2.72 10.27
CA PHE A 5 16.48 -3.53 9.74
C PHE A 5 17.06 -4.83 9.17
N HIS A 6 16.54 -5.97 9.63
CA HIS A 6 16.92 -7.29 9.13
C HIS A 6 15.82 -7.79 8.17
N GLY A 7 16.07 -7.69 6.86
CA GLY A 7 15.25 -8.33 5.85
C GLY A 7 15.74 -9.76 5.62
N THR A 8 14.86 -10.74 5.79
CA THR A 8 15.09 -12.11 5.34
C THR A 8 15.06 -12.13 3.82
N ASP A 9 16.22 -11.88 3.21
CA ASP A 9 16.74 -12.47 1.96
C ASP A 9 17.89 -11.60 1.44
N GLY A 10 19.13 -12.08 1.60
CA GLY A 10 20.31 -11.51 0.94
C GLY A 10 20.71 -10.11 1.40
N GLY A 11 21.51 -10.05 2.46
CA GLY A 11 21.96 -8.81 3.08
C GLY A 11 22.57 -7.80 2.12
N GLU A 12 21.87 -6.68 1.95
CA GLU A 12 22.47 -5.39 1.63
C GLU A 12 22.31 -4.51 2.87
N VAL A 13 23.41 -4.40 3.63
CA VAL A 13 23.47 -3.58 4.85
C VAL A 13 23.56 -2.12 4.41
N LEU A 14 22.41 -1.44 4.36
CA LEU A 14 22.41 0.01 4.14
C LEU A 14 22.70 0.71 5.46
N GLU A 15 24.00 0.80 5.78
CA GLU A 15 24.49 1.59 6.91
C GLU A 15 24.08 3.06 6.75
N GLY A 16 23.25 3.55 7.68
CA GLY A 16 23.14 4.97 7.98
C GLY A 16 22.64 5.86 6.85
N PHE A 17 21.54 5.53 6.19
CA PHE A 17 20.87 6.52 5.35
C PHE A 17 20.04 7.48 6.19
N ARG A 18 20.56 8.70 6.32
CA ARG A 18 19.79 9.90 6.59
C ARG A 18 18.62 9.97 5.61
N ILE A 19 17.41 9.63 6.08
CA ILE A 19 16.18 9.61 5.27
C ILE A 19 15.92 11.00 4.64
N GLU A 20 16.44 12.06 5.26
CA GLU A 20 16.42 13.45 4.79
C GLU A 20 17.02 13.72 3.39
N HIS A 21 17.77 12.79 2.77
CA HIS A 21 18.35 12.96 1.42
C HIS A 21 17.76 12.04 0.34
N LEU A 22 16.78 11.19 0.66
CA LEU A 22 16.05 10.44 -0.34
C LEU A 22 14.90 11.31 -0.85
N PRO A 23 14.82 11.69 -2.14
CA PRO A 23 13.64 12.36 -2.68
C PRO A 23 12.49 11.35 -2.75
N LEU A 24 11.87 11.09 -1.59
CA LEU A 24 10.80 10.13 -1.41
C LEU A 24 9.51 10.79 -1.90
N ALA A 25 9.28 10.78 -3.21
CA ALA A 25 8.01 11.22 -3.80
C ALA A 25 6.91 10.17 -3.60
N ALA A 26 6.64 9.80 -2.34
CA ALA A 26 5.68 8.78 -1.97
C ALA A 26 4.35 9.40 -1.49
N ASP A 27 3.25 8.92 -2.05
CA ASP A 27 1.92 9.30 -1.60
C ASP A 27 1.62 8.78 -0.19
N LEU A 28 2.10 7.58 0.12
CA LEU A 28 1.87 6.91 1.40
C LEU A 28 3.08 6.02 1.71
N VAL A 29 3.60 6.14 2.92
CA VAL A 29 4.56 5.20 3.51
C VAL A 29 3.85 4.43 4.62
N VAL A 30 3.99 3.11 4.64
CA VAL A 30 3.48 2.27 5.73
C VAL A 30 4.68 1.67 6.43
N LEU A 31 4.88 2.01 7.69
CA LEU A 31 5.97 1.49 8.51
C LEU A 31 5.44 0.29 9.29
N SER A 32 6.02 -0.88 9.00
CA SER A 32 5.90 -2.08 9.82
C SER A 32 6.73 -1.90 11.08
N ALA A 33 6.36 -0.95 11.93
CA ALA A 33 7.06 -0.71 13.18
C ALA A 33 6.65 -1.84 14.15
N CYS A 34 7.50 -2.86 14.33
CA CYS A 34 7.68 -3.57 15.61
C CYS A 34 8.81 -4.61 15.68
N GLU A 35 9.87 -4.53 14.87
CA GLU A 35 11.07 -5.37 15.12
C GLU A 35 12.33 -4.60 15.55
N THR A 36 12.28 -3.27 15.65
CA THR A 36 13.52 -2.49 15.75
C THR A 36 13.48 -1.50 16.92
N GLY A 37 13.88 -1.95 18.12
CA GLY A 37 13.94 -1.07 19.29
C GLY A 37 14.53 -1.68 20.55
N ILE A 38 15.78 -2.18 20.49
CA ILE A 38 16.59 -2.42 21.70
C ILE A 38 16.85 -1.06 22.36
N GLY A 39 16.27 -0.84 23.53
CA GLY A 39 16.48 0.33 24.37
C GLY A 39 15.18 1.10 24.58
N THR A 40 14.63 0.97 25.78
CA THR A 40 13.35 1.54 26.26
C THR A 40 13.05 2.95 25.72
N PRO A 41 12.24 3.12 24.67
CA PRO A 41 11.65 4.41 24.34
C PRO A 41 10.28 4.48 25.01
N ARG A 42 9.86 5.67 25.43
CA ARG A 42 8.47 5.88 25.84
C ARG A 42 7.53 5.48 24.68
N PRO A 43 6.43 4.74 24.93
CA PRO A 43 5.49 4.37 23.88
C PRO A 43 5.05 5.60 23.09
N GLY A 44 5.24 5.60 21.77
CA GLY A 44 4.75 6.67 20.88
C GLY A 44 5.70 7.82 20.53
N GLU A 45 6.67 8.20 21.37
CA GLU A 45 7.53 9.37 21.08
C GLU A 45 8.53 9.09 19.93
N GLY A 46 9.15 7.91 19.92
CA GLY A 46 10.12 7.55 18.89
C GLY A 46 9.49 7.35 17.51
N VAL A 47 8.29 6.79 17.45
CA VAL A 47 7.58 6.52 16.18
C VAL A 47 7.12 7.81 15.51
N ILE A 48 6.73 8.83 16.28
CA ILE A 48 6.38 10.16 15.73
C ILE A 48 7.60 10.87 15.15
N SER A 49 8.78 10.75 15.79
CA SER A 49 10.03 11.28 15.23
C SER A 49 10.35 10.62 13.90
N LEU A 50 10.22 9.30 13.81
CA LEU A 50 10.41 8.55 12.57
C LEU A 50 9.40 8.96 11.49
N ALA A 51 8.13 9.13 11.84
CA ALA A 51 7.09 9.67 10.94
C ALA A 51 7.50 10.99 10.31
N ARG A 52 8.13 11.85 11.12
CA ARG A 52 8.56 13.17 10.71
C ARG A 52 9.76 13.10 9.77
N GLU A 53 10.70 12.19 10.00
CA GLU A 53 11.83 11.95 9.10
C GLU A 53 11.36 11.54 7.69
N PHE A 54 10.39 10.62 7.59
CA PHE A 54 9.80 10.24 6.29
C PHE A 54 9.02 11.39 5.63
N GLN A 55 8.33 12.23 6.41
CA GLN A 55 7.69 13.43 5.87
C GLN A 55 8.71 14.47 5.37
N TYR A 56 9.81 14.68 6.10
CA TYR A 56 10.90 15.55 5.65
C TYR A 56 11.55 15.03 4.36
N ALA A 57 11.60 13.71 4.18
CA ALA A 57 12.06 13.07 2.95
C ALA A 57 11.07 13.21 1.77
N GLY A 58 9.87 13.74 2.00
CA GLY A 58 8.87 14.02 0.95
C GLY A 58 7.64 13.12 0.96
N ALA A 59 7.50 12.19 1.92
CA ALA A 59 6.29 11.39 2.03
C ALA A 59 5.08 12.25 2.40
N ARG A 60 3.98 12.14 1.63
CA ARG A 60 2.76 12.93 1.87
C ARG A 60 1.99 12.47 3.10
N SER A 61 2.00 11.16 3.37
CA SER A 61 1.45 10.58 4.59
C SER A 61 2.23 9.33 5.02
N VAL A 62 2.24 9.07 6.31
CA VAL A 62 2.91 7.93 6.93
C VAL A 62 1.92 7.22 7.88
N VAL A 63 1.80 5.90 7.74
CA VAL A 63 1.06 5.03 8.67
C VAL A 63 2.03 4.22 9.49
N MET A 64 1.77 4.10 10.80
CA MET A 64 2.57 3.29 11.72
C MET A 64 1.72 2.81 12.91
N SER A 65 2.23 1.81 13.61
CA SER A 65 1.73 1.38 14.91
C SER A 65 2.43 2.13 16.06
N LEU A 66 1.69 2.44 17.12
CA LEU A 66 2.19 3.05 18.35
C LEU A 66 2.88 2.02 19.29
N TRP A 67 2.54 0.75 19.14
CA TRP A 67 3.04 -0.39 19.92
C TRP A 67 2.92 -1.68 19.11
N GLN A 68 3.43 -2.80 19.66
CA GLN A 68 3.39 -4.10 19.00
C GLN A 68 1.99 -4.69 18.94
N VAL A 69 1.60 -5.09 17.74
CA VAL A 69 0.32 -5.70 17.44
C VAL A 69 0.59 -7.08 16.87
N ASP A 70 -0.26 -8.03 17.24
CA ASP A 70 -0.33 -9.37 16.66
C ASP A 70 -0.41 -9.31 15.12
N ASP A 71 0.30 -10.23 14.45
CA ASP A 71 0.43 -10.26 12.99
C ASP A 71 -0.92 -10.47 12.30
N LEU A 72 -1.79 -11.29 12.89
CA LEU A 72 -3.12 -11.56 12.32
C LEU A 72 -3.97 -10.29 12.29
N ALA A 73 -3.98 -9.54 13.40
CA ALA A 73 -4.69 -8.28 13.52
C ALA A 73 -4.14 -7.23 12.55
N THR A 74 -2.82 -7.11 12.49
CA THR A 74 -2.11 -6.23 11.56
C THR A 74 -2.50 -6.55 10.11
N ARG A 75 -2.45 -7.82 9.71
CA ARG A 75 -2.82 -8.27 8.37
C ARG A 75 -4.25 -7.89 8.02
N GLN A 76 -5.21 -8.23 8.88
CA GLN A 76 -6.63 -7.97 8.60
C GLN A 76 -6.95 -6.47 8.49
N ILE A 77 -6.38 -5.64 9.38
CA ILE A 77 -6.56 -4.18 9.32
C ILE A 77 -5.92 -3.62 8.05
N MET A 78 -4.71 -4.05 7.71
CA MET A 78 -3.99 -3.54 6.54
C MET A 78 -4.62 -3.99 5.21
N GLU A 79 -5.09 -5.23 5.12
CA GLU A 79 -5.87 -5.71 3.96
C GLU A 79 -7.10 -4.85 3.71
N ARG A 80 -7.86 -4.56 4.77
CA ARG A 80 -9.04 -3.70 4.68
C ARG A 80 -8.68 -2.26 4.34
N PHE A 81 -7.58 -1.75 4.90
CA PHE A 81 -7.07 -0.42 4.60
C PHE A 81 -6.68 -0.29 3.11
N TYR A 82 -5.92 -1.23 2.55
CA TYR A 82 -5.56 -1.22 1.14
C TYR A 82 -6.76 -1.40 0.22
N HIS A 83 -7.75 -2.19 0.63
CA HIS A 83 -9.03 -2.30 -0.09
C HIS A 83 -9.72 -0.93 -0.21
N HIS A 84 -9.89 -0.22 0.91
CA HIS A 84 -10.48 1.12 0.90
C HIS A 84 -9.67 2.12 0.05
N LEU A 85 -8.34 2.05 0.08
CA LEU A 85 -7.49 2.86 -0.81
C LEU A 85 -7.74 2.54 -2.29
N ALA A 86 -7.91 1.26 -2.64
CA ALA A 86 -8.21 0.81 -4.01
C ALA A 86 -9.60 1.26 -4.48
N GLU A 87 -10.54 1.47 -3.56
CA GLU A 87 -11.85 2.07 -3.82
C GLU A 87 -11.79 3.60 -3.96
N GLY A 88 -10.62 4.21 -3.71
CA GLY A 88 -10.41 5.65 -3.86
C GLY A 88 -10.71 6.47 -2.62
N LEU A 89 -10.85 5.84 -1.45
CA LEU A 89 -11.00 6.57 -0.19
C LEU A 89 -9.72 7.34 0.16
N GLY A 90 -9.88 8.46 0.87
CA GLY A 90 -8.77 9.17 1.49
C GLY A 90 -8.05 8.30 2.52
N LYS A 91 -6.75 8.52 2.73
CA LYS A 91 -5.92 7.63 3.58
C LYS A 91 -6.41 7.57 5.03
N ALA A 92 -6.81 8.70 5.62
CA ALA A 92 -7.34 8.75 6.97
C ALA A 92 -8.71 8.05 7.05
N ASP A 93 -9.57 8.26 6.05
CA ASP A 93 -10.89 7.63 5.98
C ASP A 93 -10.78 6.11 5.79
N ALA A 94 -9.84 5.67 4.93
CA ALA A 94 -9.54 4.27 4.69
C ALA A 94 -9.06 3.57 5.96
N LEU A 95 -8.14 4.18 6.71
CA LEU A 95 -7.62 3.62 7.96
C LEU A 95 -8.69 3.61 9.05
N ALA A 96 -9.45 4.69 9.19
CA ALA A 96 -10.54 4.76 10.15
C ALA A 96 -11.65 3.74 9.82
N GLY A 97 -11.95 3.54 8.54
CA GLY A 97 -12.86 2.50 8.06
C GLY A 97 -12.36 1.10 8.40
N ALA A 98 -11.08 0.82 8.18
CA ALA A 98 -10.47 -0.47 8.51
C ALA A 98 -10.53 -0.76 10.03
N LYS A 99 -10.20 0.23 10.88
CA LYS A 99 -10.29 0.11 12.34
C LYS A 99 -11.72 -0.13 12.82
N ARG A 100 -12.70 0.56 12.24
CA ARG A 100 -14.13 0.35 12.55
C ARG A 100 -14.60 -1.05 12.15
N TRP A 101 -14.25 -1.49 10.94
CA TRP A 101 -14.58 -2.83 10.45
C TRP A 101 -14.00 -3.90 11.38
N TYR A 102 -12.71 -3.79 11.74
CA TYR A 102 -12.07 -4.74 12.64
C TYR A 102 -12.78 -4.85 13.99
N ARG A 103 -13.11 -3.70 14.60
CA ARG A 103 -13.83 -3.65 15.88
C ARG A 103 -15.24 -4.27 15.79
N GLN A 104 -15.88 -4.23 14.63
CA GLN A 104 -17.20 -4.83 14.41
C GLN A 104 -17.10 -6.34 14.18
N GLU A 105 -16.08 -6.79 13.45
CA GLU A 105 -15.85 -8.20 13.14
C GLU A 105 -15.32 -8.99 14.36
N PHE A 106 -14.48 -8.34 15.19
CA PHE A 106 -13.85 -8.93 16.36
C PHE A 106 -14.20 -8.15 17.64
N PRO A 107 -15.45 -8.19 18.12
CA PRO A 107 -15.91 -7.38 19.24
C PRO A 107 -15.26 -7.74 20.58
N ASP A 108 -14.80 -8.99 20.73
CA ASP A 108 -14.15 -9.49 21.95
C ASP A 108 -12.66 -9.13 22.01
N GLU A 109 -12.08 -8.62 20.92
CA GLU A 109 -10.68 -8.26 20.89
C GLU A 109 -10.39 -6.90 21.55
N PRO A 110 -9.27 -6.78 22.28
CA PRO A 110 -8.95 -5.57 23.01
C PRO A 110 -8.64 -4.40 22.07
N ALA A 111 -8.90 -3.18 22.55
CA ALA A 111 -8.61 -1.96 21.81
C ALA A 111 -7.14 -1.82 21.40
N SER A 112 -6.22 -2.46 22.13
CA SER A 112 -4.79 -2.50 21.77
C SER A 112 -4.53 -3.10 20.39
N LYS A 113 -5.41 -3.95 19.85
CA LYS A 113 -5.26 -4.52 18.50
C LYS A 113 -5.50 -3.47 17.41
N TRP A 114 -6.69 -2.85 17.41
CA TRP A 114 -7.09 -1.93 16.35
C TRP A 114 -6.67 -0.48 16.58
N ALA A 115 -6.51 -0.03 17.84
CA ALA A 115 -6.18 1.36 18.14
C ALA A 115 -4.71 1.72 17.86
N ALA A 116 -3.84 0.72 17.69
CA ALA A 116 -2.40 0.89 17.54
C ALA A 116 -2.01 1.74 16.34
N PHE A 117 -2.75 1.65 15.23
CA PHE A 117 -2.37 2.33 14.00
C PHE A 117 -2.81 3.79 13.98
N ILE A 118 -1.86 4.65 13.62
CA ILE A 118 -2.05 6.08 13.37
C ILE A 118 -1.60 6.45 11.97
N LEU A 119 -2.14 7.55 11.46
CA LEU A 119 -1.73 8.19 10.22
C LEU A 119 -1.28 9.62 10.50
N VAL A 120 -0.15 10.00 9.94
CA VAL A 120 0.38 11.37 9.96
C VAL A 120 0.51 11.86 8.53
N GLY A 121 -0.10 13.00 8.19
CA GLY A 121 -0.06 13.59 6.85
C GLY A 121 -1.45 13.94 6.32
N ASP A 122 -1.58 14.01 5.00
CA ASP A 122 -2.84 14.37 4.34
C ASP A 122 -3.85 13.20 4.24
N ASN A 123 -5.11 13.53 3.94
CA ASN A 123 -6.19 12.57 3.66
C ASN A 123 -6.48 12.46 2.15
N VAL A 124 -5.52 12.79 1.28
CA VAL A 124 -5.74 12.73 -0.18
C VAL A 124 -5.71 11.26 -0.62
N PRO A 125 -6.62 10.79 -1.50
CA PRO A 125 -6.57 9.44 -2.02
C PRO A 125 -5.23 9.10 -2.69
N VAL A 126 -4.77 7.87 -2.51
CA VAL A 126 -3.55 7.37 -3.18
C VAL A 126 -3.89 7.06 -4.63
N ARG A 127 -3.05 7.51 -5.57
CA ARG A 127 -3.19 7.10 -6.97
C ARG A 127 -2.63 5.70 -7.16
N LEU A 128 -3.42 4.70 -6.78
CA LEU A 128 -3.15 3.32 -7.12
C LEU A 128 -3.33 3.17 -8.63
N ARG A 129 -2.22 3.03 -9.36
CA ARG A 129 -2.25 2.75 -10.79
C ARG A 129 -2.92 1.38 -10.96
N LYS A 130 -4.24 1.38 -11.25
CA LYS A 130 -4.92 0.16 -11.70
C LYS A 130 -4.10 -0.40 -12.86
N PRO A 131 -3.62 -1.65 -12.78
CA PRO A 131 -3.05 -2.29 -13.97
C PRO A 131 -4.12 -2.20 -15.03
N ALA A 132 -3.77 -1.71 -16.22
CA ALA A 132 -4.69 -1.64 -17.33
C ALA A 132 -5.30 -3.04 -17.47
N SER A 133 -6.58 -3.18 -17.09
CA SER A 133 -7.36 -4.39 -17.33
C SER A 133 -7.21 -4.63 -18.83
N GLY A 134 -6.47 -5.69 -19.17
CA GLY A 134 -5.91 -5.85 -20.50
C GLY A 134 -6.94 -5.48 -21.54
N THR A 135 -6.63 -4.49 -22.38
CA THR A 135 -7.26 -4.40 -23.70
C THR A 135 -7.30 -5.83 -24.21
N PRO A 136 -8.48 -6.45 -24.42
CA PRO A 136 -8.50 -7.83 -24.82
C PRO A 136 -7.84 -7.83 -26.18
N TRP A 137 -6.62 -8.36 -26.27
CA TRP A 137 -6.00 -8.71 -27.54
C TRP A 137 -6.98 -9.51 -28.41
N ALA A 138 -7.94 -10.20 -27.77
CA ALA A 138 -9.12 -10.80 -28.36
C ALA A 138 -9.95 -9.84 -29.25
N VAL A 139 -10.15 -8.56 -28.90
CA VAL A 139 -10.85 -7.58 -29.75
C VAL A 139 -10.07 -7.32 -31.04
N GLY A 140 -8.74 -7.23 -30.94
CA GLY A 140 -7.86 -7.07 -32.11
C GLY A 140 -7.87 -8.31 -33.01
N ILE A 141 -7.85 -9.51 -32.42
CA ILE A 141 -7.91 -10.77 -33.18
C ILE A 141 -9.28 -10.96 -33.86
N ILE A 142 -10.38 -10.68 -33.16
CA ILE A 142 -11.73 -10.78 -33.73
C ILE A 142 -11.85 -9.84 -34.94
N ALA A 143 -11.38 -8.59 -34.82
CA ALA A 143 -11.39 -7.65 -35.95
C ALA A 143 -10.54 -8.14 -37.14
N ALA A 144 -9.36 -8.71 -36.89
CA ALA A 144 -8.50 -9.25 -37.94
C ALA A 144 -9.12 -10.46 -38.66
N VAL A 145 -9.77 -11.38 -37.92
CA VAL A 145 -10.46 -12.55 -38.48
C VAL A 145 -11.66 -12.13 -39.31
N VAL A 146 -12.46 -11.16 -38.85
CA VAL A 146 -13.62 -10.64 -39.60
C VAL A 146 -13.16 -9.96 -40.90
N LEU A 147 -12.09 -9.16 -40.86
CA LEU A 147 -11.54 -8.52 -42.06
C LEU A 147 -10.96 -9.55 -43.05
N ALA A 148 -10.21 -10.53 -42.57
CA ALA A 148 -9.65 -11.59 -43.41
C ALA A 148 -10.76 -12.43 -44.06
N GLY A 149 -11.77 -12.83 -43.28
CA GLY A 149 -12.94 -13.56 -43.78
C GLY A 149 -13.75 -12.76 -44.81
N GLY A 150 -13.96 -11.47 -44.55
CA GLY A 150 -14.65 -10.56 -45.47
C GLY A 150 -13.91 -10.34 -46.79
N VAL A 151 -12.57 -10.23 -46.74
CA VAL A 151 -11.73 -10.11 -47.94
C VAL A 151 -11.71 -11.42 -48.74
N TRP A 152 -11.64 -12.57 -48.06
CA TRP A 152 -11.69 -13.88 -48.71
C TRP A 152 -13.02 -14.13 -49.43
N LEU A 153 -14.15 -13.81 -48.78
CA LEU A 153 -15.48 -13.90 -49.38
C LEU A 153 -15.64 -12.96 -50.59
N ARG A 154 -15.14 -11.72 -50.51
CA ARG A 154 -15.14 -10.77 -51.63
C ARG A 154 -14.29 -11.23 -52.82
N ARG A 155 -13.15 -11.89 -52.56
CA ARG A 155 -12.31 -12.44 -53.63
C ARG A 155 -12.96 -13.63 -54.33
N ARG A 156 -13.63 -14.52 -53.58
CA ARG A 156 -14.32 -15.69 -54.14
C ARG A 156 -15.49 -15.33 -55.06
N SER A 157 -16.20 -14.23 -54.77
CA SER A 157 -17.31 -13.73 -55.59
C SER A 157 -16.87 -13.08 -56.93
N ARG A 158 -15.59 -12.77 -57.12
CA ARG A 158 -15.07 -12.16 -58.36
C ARG A 158 -14.45 -13.19 -59.33
N SER A 159 -14.45 -14.47 -58.96
CA SER A 159 -13.85 -15.57 -59.74
C SER A 159 -14.90 -16.56 -60.27
N ALA A 160 -16.18 -16.20 -60.23
CA ALA A 160 -17.29 -16.86 -60.91
C ALA A 160 -17.93 -15.85 -61.87
#